data_AF-A0A835GJD0-F1
#
_entry.id   AF-A0A835GJD0-F1
#
_cell.length_a   1.000
_cell.length_b   1.000
_cell.length_c   1.000
_cell.angle_alpha   90.00
_cell.angle_beta   90.00
_cell.angle_gamma   90.00
#
_symmetry.space_group_name_H-M   'P 1'
#
loop_
_entity.id
_entity.type
_entity.pdbx_description
1 polymer ?
#
loop_
_entity_poly.entity_id
_entity_poly.type
_entity_poly.pdbx_seq_one_letter_code
_entity_poly.pdbx_strand_id
1 'polypeptide(L)' 'MKRLVYPEKELSIDESMVGFRGRISLRQYIKSKRHKYGVKLYMLADPKWFVHRVHMYKGAQDDEVDGPGH' A
#
# COMPACT_ATOMS: atom_id res chain seq x y z
N MET A 1 -9.91 -9.48 14.24
CA MET A 1 -10.71 -8.47 13.51
C MET A 1 -11.87 -9.19 12.81
N LYS A 2 -13.11 -8.71 12.96
CA LYS A 2 -14.30 -9.38 12.41
C LYS A 2 -14.43 -9.05 10.92
N ARG A 3 -14.70 -10.05 10.08
CA ARG A 3 -14.83 -9.86 8.62
C ARG A 3 -16.25 -9.38 8.30
N LEU A 4 -16.38 -8.12 7.91
CA LEU A 4 -17.67 -7.48 7.60
C LEU A 4 -18.12 -7.76 6.17
N VAL A 5 -17.17 -7.99 5.26
CA VAL A 5 -17.39 -8.25 3.83
C VAL A 5 -16.53 -9.43 3.43
N TYR A 6 -17.11 -10.37 2.69
CA TYR A 6 -16.37 -11.48 2.10
C TYR A 6 -15.80 -11.06 0.75
N PRO A 7 -14.54 -11.37 0.45
CA PRO A 7 -13.94 -11.07 -0.84
C PRO A 7 -14.61 -11.85 -1.97
N GLU A 8 -14.67 -11.22 -3.13
CA GLU A 8 -14.99 -11.90 -4.38
C GLU A 8 -13.88 -12.89 -4.78
N LYS A 9 -14.17 -13.71 -5.79
CA LYS A 9 -13.22 -14.68 -6.30
C LYS A 9 -11.98 -14.01 -6.90
N GLU A 10 -12.17 -12.94 -7.66
CA GLU A 10 -11.06 -12.14 -8.18
C GLU A 10 -10.58 -11.12 -7.14
N LEU A 11 -9.26 -11.03 -6.99
CA LEU A 11 -8.60 -10.06 -6.12
C LEU A 11 -7.41 -9.45 -6.86
N SER A 12 -7.13 -8.20 -6.55
CA SER A 12 -5.97 -7.45 -7.06
C SER A 12 -5.14 -6.92 -5.91
N ILE A 13 -3.81 -7.00 -6.06
CA ILE A 13 -2.86 -6.35 -5.17
C ILE A 13 -2.12 -5.31 -5.99
N ASP A 14 -2.11 -4.06 -5.52
CA ASP A 14 -1.39 -2.97 -6.17
C ASP A 14 -0.85 -1.95 -5.14
N GLU A 15 0.06 -1.11 -5.61
CA GLU A 15 0.71 -0.04 -4.88
C GLU A 15 -0.04 1.29 -5.02
N SER A 16 -0.50 1.80 -3.87
CA SER A 16 -1.10 3.13 -3.75
C SER A 16 -0.18 4.10 -3.01
N MET A 17 -0.35 5.40 -3.28
CA MET A 17 0.46 6.46 -2.68
C MET A 17 -0.42 7.50 -2.01
N VAL A 18 -0.27 7.64 -0.68
CA VAL A 18 -0.89 8.73 0.07
C VAL A 18 0.05 9.93 0.05
N GLY A 19 -0.35 10.99 -0.65
CA GLY A 19 0.47 12.19 -0.82
C GLY A 19 0.77 12.86 0.52
N PHE A 20 2.05 12.94 0.89
CA PHE A 20 2.50 13.57 2.13
C PHE A 20 3.90 14.15 1.97
N ARG A 21 4.10 15.40 2.41
CA ARG A 21 5.37 16.12 2.28
C ARG A 21 6.04 16.47 3.61
N GLY A 22 5.43 16.15 4.74
CA GLY A 22 6.03 16.37 6.06
C GLY A 22 7.27 15.51 6.31
N ARG A 23 7.90 15.72 7.48
CA ARG A 23 9.06 14.94 7.94
C ARG A 23 8.58 13.68 8.65
N ILE A 24 8.59 12.56 7.95
CA ILE A 24 8.35 11.22 8.50
C ILE A 24 9.33 10.25 7.85
N SER A 25 9.80 9.26 8.62
CA SER A 25 10.74 8.23 8.14
C SER A 25 10.18 7.36 7.01
N LEU A 26 8.85 7.20 6.99
CA LEU A 26 8.11 6.35 6.04
C LEU A 26 7.92 6.98 4.66
N ARG A 27 8.42 8.20 4.43
CA ARG A 27 8.18 8.93 3.19
C ARG A 27 8.98 8.32 2.04
N GLN A 28 8.26 7.85 1.04
CA GLN A 28 8.80 7.30 -0.20
C GLN A 28 8.77 8.33 -1.33
N TYR A 29 9.70 8.16 -2.28
CA TYR A 29 9.72 8.90 -3.53
C TYR A 29 9.53 7.96 -4.73
N ILE A 30 8.45 8.13 -5.48
CA ILE A 30 8.14 7.32 -6.67
C ILE A 30 7.96 8.25 -7.87
N LYS A 31 8.96 8.27 -8.77
CA LYS A 31 9.04 9.22 -9.90
C LYS A 31 7.84 9.15 -10.85
N SER A 32 7.29 7.95 -11.06
CA SER A 32 6.20 7.67 -12.02
C SER A 32 4.81 8.05 -11.50
N LYS A 33 4.63 8.27 -10.19
CA LYS A 33 3.32 8.59 -9.61
C LYS A 33 3.06 10.10 -9.63
N ARG A 34 1.78 10.48 -9.78
CA ARG A 34 1.32 11.89 -9.73
C ARG A 34 1.78 12.59 -8.45
N HIS A 35 1.56 11.94 -7.31
CA HIS A 35 2.09 12.35 -6.02
C HIS A 35 3.44 11.67 -5.82
N LYS A 36 4.53 12.34 -6.22
CA LYS A 36 5.86 11.75 -6.17
C LYS A 36 6.37 11.48 -4.75
N TYR A 37 5.88 12.21 -3.76
CA TYR A 37 6.27 12.08 -2.35
C TYR A 37 5.07 11.69 -1.51
N GLY A 38 5.19 10.62 -0.73
CA GLY A 38 4.09 10.12 0.07
C GLY A 38 4.41 8.86 0.88
N VAL A 39 3.38 8.27 1.47
CA VAL A 39 3.47 6.98 2.18
C VAL A 39 2.95 5.87 1.28
N LYS A 40 3.78 4.86 1.02
CA LYS A 40 3.50 3.73 0.13
C LYS A 40 2.63 2.71 0.85
N LEU A 41 1.54 2.32 0.20
CA LEU A 41 0.60 1.32 0.68
C LEU A 41 0.48 0.19 -0.34
N TYR A 42 0.48 -1.04 0.12
CA TYR A 42 0.00 -2.19 -0.64
C TYR A 42 -1.46 -2.43 -0.28
N MET A 43 -2.34 -2.50 -1.27
CA MET A 43 -3.77 -2.69 -1.06
C MET A 43 -4.24 -3.95 -1.74
N LEU A 44 -4.94 -4.81 -1.00
CA LEU A 44 -5.69 -5.94 -1.53
C LEU A 44 -7.14 -5.49 -1.73
N ALA A 45 -7.57 -5.41 -2.99
CA ALA A 45 -8.90 -4.95 -3.37
C ALA A 45 -9.62 -5.96 -4.26
N ASP A 46 -10.95 -5.92 -4.23
CA ASP A 46 -11.80 -6.68 -5.13
C ASP A 46 -12.38 -5.81 -6.26
N PRO A 47 -12.99 -6.41 -7.31
CA PRO A 47 -13.65 -5.68 -8.39
C PRO A 47 -14.86 -4.84 -7.97
N LYS A 48 -15.39 -5.06 -6.76
CA LYS A 48 -16.49 -4.27 -6.18
C LYS A 48 -15.99 -3.04 -5.42
N TRP A 49 -14.73 -2.65 -5.65
CA TRP A 49 -14.09 -1.47 -5.09
C TRP A 49 -13.86 -1.55 -3.58
N PHE A 50 -13.95 -2.75 -2.98
CA PHE A 50 -13.72 -2.93 -1.56
C PHE A 50 -12.25 -3.29 -1.31
N VAL A 51 -11.65 -2.61 -0.34
CA VAL A 51 -10.28 -2.90 0.11
C VAL A 51 -10.34 -3.81 1.33
N HIS A 52 -9.88 -5.04 1.16
CA HIS A 52 -9.91 -6.07 2.19
C HIS A 52 -8.76 -5.95 3.18
N ARG A 53 -7.59 -5.53 2.71
CA ARG A 53 -6.39 -5.33 3.54
C ARG A 53 -5.56 -4.20 2.98
N VAL A 54 -4.96 -3.45 3.89
CA VAL A 54 -3.93 -2.44 3.59
C VAL A 54 -2.70 -2.81 4.38
N HIS A 55 -1.55 -2.85 3.72
CA HIS A 55 -0.24 -2.94 4.35
C HIS A 55 0.52 -1.64 4.10
N MET A 56 1.01 -1.01 5.16
CA MET A 56 1.80 0.21 5.07
C MET A 56 3.27 -0.16 5.00
N TYR A 57 3.94 0.28 3.93
CA TYR A 57 5.36 -0.02 3.76
C TYR A 57 6.20 0.73 4.80
N LYS A 58 7.02 -0.02 5.53
CA LYS A 58 7.88 0.50 6.61
C LYS A 58 9.33 0.76 6.20
N GLY A 59 9.66 0.67 4.91
CA GLY A 59 11.05 0.77 4.45
C GLY A 59 11.86 -0.46 4.88
N ALA A 60 13.14 -0.27 5.19
CA ALA A 60 14.04 -1.37 5.61
C ALA A 60 13.64 -2.06 6.94
N GLN A 61 12.64 -1.55 7.65
CA GLN A 61 12.08 -2.14 8.89
C GLN A 61 10.78 -2.91 8.61
N ASP A 62 10.49 -3.19 7.34
CA ASP A 62 9.32 -3.95 6.95
C ASP A 62 9.63 -5.44 6.90
N ASP A 63 9.09 -6.18 7.87
CA ASP A 63 9.30 -7.62 8.01
C ASP A 63 8.45 -8.43 7.00
N GLU A 64 7.42 -7.82 6.39
CA GLU A 64 6.54 -8.50 5.43
C GLU A 64 6.98 -8.32 3.98
N VAL A 65 7.70 -7.24 3.67
CA VAL A 65 8.14 -6.88 2.31
C VAL A 65 9.58 -6.36 2.34
N ASP A 66 10.53 -7.29 2.45
CA ASP A 66 11.97 -7.04 2.34
C ASP A 66 12.53 -7.66 1.04
N GLY A 67 13.55 -7.04 0.46
CA GLY A 67 14.30 -7.56 -0.69
C GLY A 67 14.62 -6.54 -1.80
N PRO A 68 15.58 -6.87 -2.70
CA PRO A 68 15.97 -6.00 -3.80
C PRO A 68 14.80 -5.72 -4.74
N GLY A 69 14.42 -4.44 -4.87
CA GLY A 69 13.32 -4.02 -5.76
C GLY A 69 11.96 -3.83 -5.08
N HIS A 70 11.88 -3.94 -3.75
CA HIS A 70 10.66 -3.74 -2.96
C HIS A 70 10.70 -2.48 -2.09
#